data_AF-A0A9Q9HY47-F1
#
_entry.id   AF-A0A9Q9HY47-F1
#
_cell.length_a   1.000
_cell.length_b   1.000
_cell.length_c   1.000
_cell.angle_alpha   90.00
_cell.angle_beta   90.00
_cell.angle_gamma   90.00
#
_symmetry.space_group_name_H-M   'P 1'
#
loop_
_entity.id
_entity.type
_entity.pdbx_description
1 polymer ?
#
loop_
_entity_poly.entity_id
_entity_poly.type
_entity_poly.pdbx_seq_one_letter_code
_entity_poly.pdbx_strand_id
1 'polypeptide(L)'
;MKQFKLQLPSWLHSRLLTEARMNRRSFGNEIVYRVQGTIDVLCTDVAARILMRYAMRLRASNPPMNSVAAQKAKLYEECAKRIQLEMNQTEEDARLKLIPLE
;
A
#
# COMPACT_ATOMS: atom_id res chain seq x y z
N MET A 1 -12.82 -3.80 19.46
CA MET A 1 -12.44 -3.20 18.16
C MET A 1 -12.80 -1.71 18.18
N LYS A 2 -11.89 -0.81 17.81
CA LYS A 2 -12.19 0.63 17.74
C LYS A 2 -13.07 0.91 16.51
N GLN A 3 -14.29 1.40 16.71
CA GLN A 3 -15.13 1.87 15.62
C GLN A 3 -14.74 3.31 15.28
N PHE A 4 -14.21 3.52 14.06
CA PHE A 4 -13.96 4.86 13.54
C PHE A 4 -15.24 5.38 12.88
N LYS A 5 -15.77 6.51 13.36
CA LYS A 5 -16.85 7.23 12.69
C LYS A 5 -16.26 8.05 11.55
N LEU A 6 -16.29 7.49 10.34
CA LEU A 6 -15.87 8.19 9.13
C LEU A 6 -16.99 9.13 8.69
N GLN A 7 -16.74 10.44 8.66
CA GLN A 7 -17.67 11.39 8.04
C GLN A 7 -17.33 11.54 6.57
N LEU A 8 -18.28 11.19 5.70
CA LEU A 8 -18.14 11.28 4.25
C LEU A 8 -19.09 12.36 3.72
N PRO A 9 -18.70 13.11 2.67
CA PRO A 9 -19.64 13.93 1.92
C PRO A 9 -20.86 13.11 1.47
N SER A 10 -22.05 13.72 1.49
CA SER A 10 -23.31 13.04 1.22
C SER A 10 -23.33 12.31 -0.14
N TRP A 11 -22.78 12.93 -1.18
CA TRP A 11 -22.68 12.33 -2.51
C TRP A 11 -21.81 11.06 -2.52
N LEU A 12 -20.70 11.06 -1.79
CA LEU A 12 -19.76 9.94 -1.72
C LEU A 12 -20.34 8.78 -0.90
N HIS A 13 -21.01 9.12 0.21
CA HIS A 13 -21.71 8.14 1.04
C HIS A 13 -22.80 7.41 0.25
N SER A 14 -23.65 8.14 -0.48
CA SER A 14 -24.72 7.55 -1.30
C SER A 14 -24.18 6.65 -2.42
N ARG A 15 -23.08 7.07 -3.05
CA ARG A 15 -22.41 6.26 -4.07
C ARG A 15 -21.87 4.95 -3.49
N LEU A 16 -21.10 5.02 -2.40
CA LEU A 16 -20.51 3.84 -1.76
C LEU A 16 -21.58 2.88 -1.21
N LEU A 17 -22.71 3.39 -0.70
CA LEU A 17 -23.85 2.55 -0.31
C LEU A 17 -24.45 1.79 -1.49
N THR A 18 -24.60 2.46 -2.64
CA THR A 18 -25.13 1.83 -3.86
C THR A 18 -24.19 0.74 -4.35
N GLU A 19 -22.90 1.05 -4.42
CA GLU A 19 -21.86 0.10 -4.84
C GLU A 19 -21.76 -1.09 -3.88
N ALA A 20 -21.83 -0.86 -2.56
CA ALA A 20 -21.85 -1.94 -1.56
C ALA A 20 -23.02 -2.91 -1.77
N ARG A 21 -24.22 -2.38 -2.07
CA ARG A 21 -25.40 -3.21 -2.37
C ARG A 21 -25.21 -4.03 -3.65
N MET A 22 -24.73 -3.41 -4.72
CA MET A 22 -24.47 -4.08 -6.00
C MET A 22 -23.43 -5.20 -5.85
N ASN A 23 -22.39 -4.96 -5.04
CA ASN A 23 -21.32 -5.91 -4.78
C ASN A 23 -21.65 -6.93 -3.67
N ARG A 24 -22.86 -6.88 -3.10
CA ARG A 24 -23.29 -7.74 -1.97
C ARG A 24 -22.32 -7.68 -0.78
N ARG A 25 -21.83 -6.49 -0.45
CA ARG A 25 -20.89 -6.23 0.67
C ARG A 25 -21.53 -5.31 1.70
N SER A 26 -21.05 -5.38 2.95
CA SER A 26 -21.37 -4.37 3.93
C SER A 26 -20.75 -3.03 3.53
N PHE A 27 -21.36 -1.91 3.95
CA PHE A 27 -20.83 -0.58 3.67
C PHE A 27 -19.38 -0.41 4.16
N GLY A 28 -19.07 -0.91 5.35
CA GLY A 28 -17.71 -0.93 5.89
C GLY A 28 -16.74 -1.74 5.03
N ASN A 29 -17.15 -2.91 4.53
CA ASN A 29 -16.32 -3.73 3.66
C ASN A 29 -16.11 -3.10 2.28
N GLU A 30 -17.09 -2.37 1.75
CA GLU A 30 -16.93 -1.62 0.50
C GLU A 30 -15.94 -0.46 0.69
N ILE A 31 -16.01 0.26 1.81
CA ILE A 31 -15.00 1.29 2.15
C ILE A 31 -13.61 0.65 2.23
N VAL A 32 -13.46 -0.44 2.99
CA VAL A 32 -12.18 -1.14 3.13
C VAL A 32 -11.68 -1.63 1.77
N TYR A 33 -12.54 -2.24 0.96
CA TYR A 33 -12.18 -2.70 -0.38
C TYR A 33 -11.75 -1.56 -1.31
N ARG A 34 -12.44 -0.41 -1.27
CA ARG A 34 -12.07 0.76 -2.07
C ARG A 34 -10.77 1.40 -1.59
N VAL A 35 -10.53 1.41 -0.29
CA VAL A 35 -9.26 1.87 0.30
C VAL A 35 -8.14 0.89 -0.06
N GLN A 36 -8.37 -0.42 0.05
CA GLN A 36 -7.43 -1.46 -0.35
C GLN A 36 -7.16 -1.44 -1.85
N GLY A 37 -8.17 -1.15 -2.68
CA GLY A 37 -8.06 -1.06 -4.13
C GLY A 37 -7.51 0.27 -4.65
N THR A 38 -7.49 1.33 -3.83
CA THR A 38 -6.81 2.60 -4.14
C THR A 38 -5.39 2.64 -3.59
N ILE A 39 -5.08 1.87 -2.56
CA ILE A 39 -3.71 1.58 -2.17
C ILE A 39 -3.26 0.43 -3.06
N ASP A 40 -2.88 0.75 -4.30
CA ASP A 40 -2.05 -0.15 -5.09
C ASP A 40 -0.73 -0.30 -4.30
N VAL A 41 -0.67 -1.34 -3.48
CA VAL A 41 0.43 -1.51 -2.56
C VAL A 41 1.59 -2.02 -3.39
N LEU A 42 2.42 -1.10 -3.89
CA LEU A 42 3.64 -1.43 -4.63
C LEU A 42 4.54 -2.43 -3.86
N CYS A 43 4.37 -2.52 -2.55
CA CYS A 43 5.04 -3.46 -1.67
C CYS A 43 4.06 -4.00 -0.60
N THR A 44 3.98 -5.31 -0.37
CA THR A 44 3.22 -5.89 0.75
C THR A 44 3.94 -5.70 2.09
N ASP A 45 5.27 -5.66 2.09
CA ASP A 45 6.07 -5.45 3.30
C ASP A 45 5.91 -4.03 3.88
N VAL A 46 5.90 -3.89 5.21
CA VAL A 46 5.70 -2.60 5.89
C VAL A 46 6.89 -1.66 5.69
N ALA A 47 8.13 -2.17 5.78
CA ALA A 47 9.33 -1.37 5.62
C ALA A 47 9.50 -0.91 4.17
N ALA A 48 9.29 -1.81 3.21
CA ALA A 48 9.28 -1.50 1.78
C ALA A 48 8.23 -0.42 1.44
N ARG A 49 7.02 -0.50 2.01
CA ARG A 49 5.99 0.54 1.86
C ARG A 49 6.41 1.91 2.39
N ILE A 50 7.10 1.95 3.52
CA ILE A 50 7.54 3.20 4.13
C ILE A 50 8.60 3.86 3.23
N LEU A 51 9.58 3.08 2.78
CA LEU A 51 10.63 3.55 1.88
C LEU A 51 10.07 4.04 0.54
N MET A 52 9.15 3.29 -0.08
CA MET A 52 8.50 3.69 -1.33
C MET A 52 7.73 5.01 -1.16
N ARG A 53 7.02 5.20 -0.03
CA ARG A 53 6.35 6.46 0.28
C ARG A 53 7.32 7.63 0.44
N TYR A 54 8.48 7.42 1.07
CA TYR A 54 9.50 8.46 1.16
C TYR A 54 10.07 8.84 -0.20
N ALA A 55 10.37 7.84 -1.05
CA ALA A 55 10.83 8.09 -2.41
C ALA A 55 9.81 8.89 -3.23
N MET A 56 8.53 8.52 -3.17
CA MET A 56 7.44 9.24 -3.85
C MET A 56 7.34 10.70 -3.41
N ARG A 57 7.44 10.98 -2.10
CA ARG A 57 7.44 12.36 -1.60
C ARG A 57 8.62 13.17 -2.12
N LEU A 58 9.81 12.56 -2.21
CA LEU A 58 10.98 13.21 -2.79
C LEU A 58 10.83 13.44 -4.29
N ARG A 59 10.18 12.54 -5.02
CA ARG A 59 9.90 12.70 -6.45
C ARG A 59 8.79 13.71 -6.74
N ALA A 60 7.84 13.90 -5.82
CA ALA A 60 6.75 14.86 -5.99
C ALA A 60 7.26 16.30 -6.14
N SER A 61 8.43 16.63 -5.60
CA SER A 61 9.09 17.93 -5.80
C SER A 61 9.87 18.04 -7.13
N ASN A 62 9.77 17.05 -8.01
CA ASN A 62 10.46 16.94 -9.30
C ASN A 62 11.94 17.37 -9.26
N PRO A 63 12.76 16.75 -8.38
CA PRO A 63 14.14 17.17 -8.17
C PRO A 63 15.00 16.87 -9.42
N PRO A 64 16.03 17.69 -9.71
CA PRO A 64 16.96 17.42 -10.81
C PRO A 64 17.60 16.03 -10.66
N MET A 65 17.79 15.30 -11.76
CA MET A 65 18.27 13.90 -11.73
C MET A 65 19.56 13.69 -10.93
N ASN A 66 20.47 14.66 -10.94
CA ASN A 66 21.77 14.56 -10.26
C ASN A 66 21.75 15.18 -8.85
N SER A 67 20.59 15.62 -8.36
CA SER A 67 20.47 16.17 -7.02
C SER A 67 20.53 15.08 -5.95
N VAL A 68 20.96 15.47 -4.75
CA VAL A 68 20.96 14.59 -3.57
C VAL A 68 19.56 14.03 -3.30
N ALA A 69 18.49 14.82 -3.54
CA ALA A 69 17.12 14.37 -3.37
C ALA A 69 16.73 13.28 -4.37
N ALA A 70 17.11 13.42 -5.64
CA ALA A 70 16.87 12.40 -6.66
C ALA A 70 17.65 11.11 -6.38
N GLN A 71 18.91 11.22 -5.94
CA GLN A 71 19.73 10.06 -5.55
C GLN A 71 19.12 9.33 -4.34
N LYS A 72 18.68 10.06 -3.31
CA LYS A 72 17.99 9.49 -2.14
C LYS A 72 16.68 8.80 -2.52
N ALA A 73 15.88 9.42 -3.38
CA ALA A 73 14.64 8.82 -3.85
C ALA A 73 14.90 7.48 -4.57
N LYS A 74 15.91 7.44 -5.44
CA LYS A 74 16.32 6.21 -6.13
C LYS A 74 16.78 5.14 -5.14
N LEU A 75 17.63 5.49 -4.17
CA LEU A 75 18.10 4.55 -3.16
C LEU A 75 16.94 3.94 -2.36
N TYR A 76 15.98 4.76 -1.93
CA TYR A 76 14.81 4.27 -1.19
C TYR A 76 13.93 3.35 -2.04
N GLU A 77 13.76 3.62 -3.33
CA GLU A 77 13.05 2.72 -4.25
C GLU A 77 13.76 1.38 -4.41
N GLU A 78 15.08 1.40 -4.60
CA GLU A 78 15.88 0.19 -4.74
C GLU A 78 15.85 -0.66 -3.48
N CYS A 79 16.02 -0.05 -2.30
CA CYS A 79 15.88 -0.73 -1.02
C CYS A 79 14.47 -1.32 -0.83
N ALA A 80 13.41 -0.55 -1.15
CA ALA A 80 12.04 -1.03 -1.04
C ALA A 80 11.79 -2.26 -1.94
N LYS A 81 12.25 -2.21 -3.19
CA LYS A 81 12.13 -3.33 -4.14
C LYS A 81 12.89 -4.56 -3.66
N ARG A 82 14.09 -4.37 -3.11
CA ARG A 82 14.90 -5.47 -2.59
C ARG A 82 14.24 -6.14 -1.38
N ILE A 83 13.77 -5.35 -0.42
CA ILE A 83 13.04 -5.89 0.75
C ILE A 83 11.81 -6.66 0.30
N GLN A 84 11.05 -6.13 -0.65
CA GLN A 84 9.87 -6.81 -1.16
C GLN A 84 10.22 -8.14 -1.85
N LEU A 85 11.31 -8.17 -2.62
CA LEU A 85 11.78 -9.39 -3.27
C LEU A 85 12.20 -10.44 -2.25
N GLU A 86 12.98 -10.05 -1.24
CA GLU A 86 13.43 -10.95 -0.16
C GLU A 86 12.23 -11.47 0.66
N MET A 87 11.23 -10.62 0.93
CA MET A 87 10.00 -11.03 1.61
C MET A 87 9.21 -12.05 0.78
N ASN A 88 9.03 -11.81 -0.52
CA ASN A 88 8.35 -12.75 -1.41
C ASN A 88 9.08 -14.11 -1.46
N GLN A 89 10.41 -14.09 -1.51
CA GLN A 89 11.21 -15.32 -1.48
C GLN A 89 11.02 -16.07 -0.17
N THR A 90 11.03 -15.34 0.96
CA THR A 90 10.82 -15.91 2.29
C THR A 90 9.42 -16.53 2.41
N GLU A 91 8.38 -15.87 1.90
CA GLU A 91 7.01 -16.41 1.87
C GLU A 91 6.92 -17.67 1.02
N GLU A 92 7.62 -17.72 -0.12
CA GLU A 92 7.64 -18.88 -1.00
C GLU A 92 8.41 -20.06 -0.38
N ASP A 93 9.57 -19.80 0.22
CA ASP A 93 10.36 -20.83 0.92
C ASP A 93 9.58 -21.42 2.09
N ALA A 94 8.85 -20.56 2.82
CA ALA A 94 7.92 -20.96 3.87
C ALA A 94 6.76 -21.81 3.33
N ARG A 95 6.15 -21.42 2.21
CA ARG A 95 5.08 -22.17 1.53
C ARG A 95 5.56 -23.56 1.11
N LEU A 96 6.81 -23.66 0.67
CA LEU A 96 7.49 -24.91 0.31
C LEU A 96 8.00 -25.70 1.52
N LYS A 97 7.80 -25.20 2.75
CA LYS A 97 8.27 -25.78 4.02
C LYS A 97 9.79 -25.93 4.09
N LEU A 98 10.52 -25.12 3.32
CA LEU A 98 11.99 -25.08 3.33
C LEU A 98 12.53 -24.32 4.55
N ILE A 99 11.71 -23.42 5.11
CA ILE A 99 11.97 -22.70 6.36
C ILE A 99 10.73 -22.77 7.26
N PRO A 100 10.90 -22.88 8.59
CA PRO A 100 9.79 -22.77 9.52
C PRO A 100 9.27 -21.32 9.54
N LEU A 101 7.96 -21.15 9.41
CA LEU A 101 7.30 -19.90 9.83
C LEU A 101 7.08 -20.01 11.34
N GLU A 102 7.78 -19.16 12.10
CA GLU A 102 7.53 -18.96 13.53
C GLU A 102 6.18 -18.28 13.78
#